data_AF-A0A0C3NX37-F1
#
_entry.id   AF-A0A0C3NX37-F1
#
_cell.length_a   1.000
_cell.length_b   1.000
_cell.length_c   1.000
_cell.angle_alpha   90.00
_cell.angle_beta   90.00
_cell.angle_gamma   90.00
#
_symmetry.space_group_name_H-M   'P 1'
#
loop_
_entity.id
_entity.type
_entity.pdbx_description
1 polymer ?
#
loop_
_entity_poly.entity_id
_entity_poly.type
_entity_poly.pdbx_seq_one_letter_code
_entity_poly.pdbx_strand_id
1 'polypeptide(L)'
;DKDITWEEFAEAAHRLANAMKENNWEANNINSHVKFWLALENHPWRHSHCEIGERALLVCQAQVHSRWHDTLNTEQSFNIAHINDILLVQIRDELVHSARVAELESLKQV
;
A
#
# COMPACT_ATOMS: atom_id res chain seq x y z
N ASP A 1 7.35 -1.25 5.80
CA ASP A 1 7.15 -1.73 4.42
C ASP A 1 7.09 -0.63 3.35
N LYS A 2 7.07 0.67 3.68
CA LYS A 2 6.87 1.73 2.65
C LYS A 2 8.03 1.95 1.67
N ASP A 3 9.20 1.35 1.93
CA ASP A 3 10.45 1.57 1.21
C ASP A 3 10.87 0.35 0.36
N ILE A 4 9.95 -0.57 0.10
CA ILE A 4 10.16 -1.77 -0.72
C ILE A 4 9.93 -1.48 -2.21
N THR A 5 10.42 -2.35 -3.09
CA THR A 5 10.06 -2.34 -4.51
C THR A 5 8.69 -2.97 -4.74
N TRP A 6 8.13 -2.77 -5.93
CA TRP A 6 6.88 -3.45 -6.30
C TRP A 6 7.03 -4.97 -6.32
N GLU A 7 8.17 -5.47 -6.80
CA GLU A 7 8.45 -6.90 -6.88
C GLU A 7 8.56 -7.52 -5.49
N GLU A 8 9.21 -6.84 -4.55
CA GLU A 8 9.28 -7.25 -3.14
C GLU A 8 7.89 -7.27 -2.51
N PHE A 9 7.05 -6.25 -2.80
CA PHE A 9 5.66 -6.24 -2.38
C PHE A 9 4.88 -7.43 -2.92
N ALA A 10 4.96 -7.69 -4.23
CA ALA A 10 4.22 -8.78 -4.89
C ALA A 10 4.62 -10.15 -4.34
N GLU A 11 5.92 -10.36 -4.13
CA GLU A 11 6.44 -11.57 -3.49
C GLU A 11 5.95 -11.72 -2.05
N ALA A 12 6.02 -10.64 -1.25
CA ALA A 12 5.55 -10.64 0.13
C ALA A 12 4.04 -10.93 0.23
N ALA A 13 3.23 -10.33 -0.65
CA ALA A 13 1.80 -10.56 -0.73
C ALA A 13 1.49 -12.04 -1.01
N HIS A 14 2.19 -12.65 -1.96
CA HIS A 14 2.04 -14.08 -2.26
C HIS A 14 2.42 -14.97 -1.08
N ARG A 15 3.57 -14.70 -0.45
CA ARG A 15 4.05 -15.46 0.72
C ARG A 15 3.08 -15.35 1.89
N LEU A 16 2.55 -14.15 2.15
CA LEU A 16 1.58 -13.92 3.22
C LEU A 16 0.26 -14.65 2.94
N ALA A 17 -0.24 -14.64 1.69
CA ALA A 17 -1.43 -15.39 1.31
C ALA A 17 -1.29 -16.89 1.59
N ASN A 18 -0.12 -17.47 1.29
CA ASN A 18 0.17 -18.88 1.55
C ASN A 18 0.25 -19.16 3.05
N ALA A 19 0.95 -18.31 3.81
CA ALA A 19 1.04 -18.43 5.26
C ALA A 19 -0.35 -18.37 5.93
N MET A 20 -1.23 -17.47 5.50
CA MET A 20 -2.61 -17.40 6.00
C MET A 20 -3.38 -18.71 5.74
N LYS A 21 -3.24 -19.30 4.55
CA LYS A 21 -3.86 -20.59 4.21
C LYS A 21 -3.30 -21.73 5.09
N GLU A 22 -1.98 -21.82 5.21
CA GLU A 22 -1.30 -22.84 6.02
C GLU A 22 -1.67 -22.77 7.51
N ASN A 23 -2.01 -21.58 7.99
CA ASN A 23 -2.45 -21.35 9.36
C ASN A 23 -3.97 -21.35 9.53
N ASN A 24 -4.73 -21.86 8.55
CA ASN A 24 -6.19 -22.01 8.61
C ASN A 24 -6.95 -20.71 8.92
N TRP A 25 -6.48 -19.58 8.40
CA TRP A 25 -7.22 -18.32 8.51
C TRP A 25 -8.58 -18.46 7.82
N GLU A 26 -9.58 -17.72 8.32
CA GLU A 26 -10.89 -17.71 7.70
C GLU A 26 -10.80 -17.26 6.24
N ALA A 27 -11.51 -17.97 5.36
CA ALA A 27 -11.48 -17.70 3.92
C ALA A 27 -11.85 -16.25 3.58
N ASN A 28 -12.75 -15.64 4.35
CA ASN A 28 -13.13 -14.23 4.18
C ASN A 28 -11.95 -13.28 4.44
N ASN A 29 -11.13 -13.55 5.46
CA ASN A 29 -9.97 -12.72 5.79
C ASN A 29 -8.90 -12.83 4.69
N ILE A 30 -8.64 -14.05 4.20
CA ILE A 30 -7.72 -14.28 3.09
C ILE A 30 -8.22 -13.56 1.83
N ASN A 31 -9.51 -13.70 1.51
CA ASN A 31 -10.11 -13.09 0.33
C ASN A 31 -10.06 -11.56 0.37
N SER A 32 -10.26 -10.95 1.54
CA SER A 32 -10.14 -9.49 1.70
C SER A 32 -8.73 -8.99 1.39
N HIS A 33 -7.69 -9.69 1.86
CA HIS A 33 -6.30 -9.35 1.52
C HIS A 33 -6.00 -9.51 0.04
N VAL A 34 -6.41 -10.64 -0.55
CA VAL A 34 -6.20 -10.92 -1.98
C VAL A 34 -6.90 -9.88 -2.85
N LYS A 35 -8.14 -9.49 -2.52
CA LYS A 35 -8.86 -8.42 -3.23
C LYS A 35 -8.12 -7.09 -3.16
N PHE A 36 -7.58 -6.75 -2.00
CA PHE A 36 -6.82 -5.52 -1.82
C PHE A 36 -5.53 -5.51 -2.65
N TRP A 37 -4.72 -6.57 -2.58
CA TRP A 37 -3.50 -6.65 -3.38
C TRP A 37 -3.79 -6.63 -4.87
N LEU A 38 -4.83 -7.34 -5.32
CA LEU A 38 -5.26 -7.33 -6.71
C LEU A 38 -5.76 -5.94 -7.15
N ALA A 39 -6.42 -5.19 -6.26
CA ALA A 39 -6.83 -3.83 -6.55
C ALA A 39 -5.62 -2.90 -6.72
N LEU A 40 -4.56 -3.06 -5.91
CA LEU A 40 -3.32 -2.29 -6.05
C LEU A 40 -2.60 -2.63 -7.36
N GLU A 41 -2.52 -3.91 -7.72
CA GLU A 41 -1.85 -4.39 -8.93
C GLU A 41 -2.55 -3.93 -10.21
N ASN A 42 -3.89 -3.87 -10.22
CA ASN A 42 -4.65 -3.38 -11.36
C ASN A 42 -4.86 -1.86 -11.34
N HIS A 43 -4.33 -1.14 -10.35
CA HIS A 43 -4.54 0.30 -10.26
C HIS A 43 -3.81 1.03 -11.41
N PRO A 44 -4.43 2.02 -12.09
CA PRO A 44 -3.80 2.70 -13.22
C PRO A 44 -2.42 3.31 -12.92
N TRP A 45 -2.18 3.72 -11.67
CA TRP A 45 -0.90 4.30 -11.27
C TRP A 45 0.25 3.29 -11.25
N ARG A 46 -0.03 1.99 -11.07
CA ARG A 46 0.98 0.93 -11.14
C ARG A 46 1.63 0.85 -12.52
N HIS A 47 0.85 1.09 -13.56
CA HIS A 47 1.30 0.99 -14.95
C HIS A 47 1.56 2.37 -15.57
N SER A 48 1.54 3.44 -14.77
CA SER A 48 1.83 4.78 -15.24
C SER A 48 3.34 5.02 -15.32
N HIS A 49 3.77 5.95 -16.18
CA HIS A 49 5.17 6.40 -16.23
C HIS A 49 5.56 7.33 -15.05
N CYS A 50 4.69 7.49 -14.05
CA CYS A 50 4.90 8.35 -12.90
C CYS A 50 5.33 7.52 -11.69
N GLU A 51 6.60 7.60 -11.30
CA GLU A 51 7.14 6.89 -10.13
C GLU A 51 6.42 7.24 -8.83
N ILE A 52 5.93 8.47 -8.69
CA ILE A 52 5.16 8.92 -7.52
C ILE A 52 3.85 8.12 -7.39
N GLY A 53 3.24 7.73 -8.50
CA GLY A 53 2.00 6.95 -8.50
C GLY A 53 2.19 5.55 -7.92
N GLU A 54 3.21 4.83 -8.40
CA GLU A 54 3.59 3.52 -7.85
C GLU A 54 4.00 3.65 -6.37
N ARG A 55 4.78 4.68 -6.04
CA ARG A 55 5.20 4.93 -4.66
C ARG A 55 4.02 5.19 -3.73
N ALA A 56 3.00 5.92 -4.19
CA ALA A 56 1.80 6.19 -3.41
C ALA A 56 1.03 4.90 -3.09
N LEU A 57 0.97 3.96 -4.04
CA LEU A 57 0.34 2.65 -3.82
C LEU A 57 1.08 1.83 -2.75
N LEU A 58 2.42 1.81 -2.78
CA LEU A 58 3.24 1.11 -1.79
C LEU A 58 3.11 1.73 -0.39
N VAL A 59 3.10 3.07 -0.29
CA VAL A 59 2.86 3.76 0.98
C VAL A 59 1.45 3.47 1.50
N CYS A 60 0.44 3.47 0.62
CA CYS A 60 -0.93 3.12 0.98
C CYS A 60 -1.02 1.69 1.52
N GLN A 61 -0.39 0.73 0.85
CA GLN A 61 -0.30 -0.66 1.32
C GLN A 61 0.32 -0.75 2.71
N ALA A 62 1.46 -0.10 2.94
CA ALA A 62 2.14 -0.14 4.23
C ALA A 62 1.26 0.44 5.36
N GLN A 63 0.53 1.52 5.09
CA GLN A 63 -0.38 2.12 6.08
C GLN A 63 -1.60 1.24 6.35
N VAL A 64 -2.21 0.67 5.32
CA VAL A 64 -3.35 -0.26 5.45
C VAL A 64 -2.93 -1.50 6.23
N HIS A 65 -1.76 -2.07 5.92
CA HIS A 65 -1.23 -3.24 6.62
C HIS A 65 -0.91 -2.94 8.10
N SER A 66 -0.30 -1.78 8.40
CA SER A 66 -0.06 -1.34 9.78
C SER A 66 -1.38 -1.20 10.55
N ARG A 67 -2.36 -0.49 9.99
CA ARG A 67 -3.67 -0.29 10.64
C ARG A 67 -4.40 -1.60 10.91
N TRP A 68 -4.35 -2.51 9.94
CA TRP A 68 -4.89 -3.85 10.14
C TRP A 68 -4.19 -4.57 11.29
N HIS A 69 -2.86 -4.59 11.30
CA HIS A 69 -2.09 -5.23 12.37
C HIS A 69 -2.41 -4.63 13.75
N ASP A 70 -2.53 -3.30 13.83
CA ASP A 70 -2.84 -2.58 15.07
C ASP A 70 -4.28 -2.84 15.58
N THR A 71 -5.20 -3.19 14.68
CA THR A 71 -6.63 -3.43 15.01
C THR A 71 -6.96 -4.89 15.26
N LEU A 72 -6.03 -5.83 15.03
CA LEU A 72 -6.24 -7.28 15.22
C LEU A 72 -6.75 -7.68 16.61
N ASN A 73 -6.38 -6.94 17.65
CA ASN A 73 -6.76 -7.21 19.04
C ASN A 73 -7.91 -6.30 19.54
N THR A 74 -8.57 -5.60 18.64
CA THR A 74 -9.67 -4.68 18.97
C THR A 74 -11.00 -5.22 18.48
N GLU A 75 -12.11 -4.77 19.07
CA GLU A 75 -13.46 -5.10 18.58
C GLU A 75 -13.77 -4.48 17.20
N GLN A 76 -12.86 -3.67 16.65
CA GLN A 76 -13.01 -3.06 15.34
C GLN A 76 -12.51 -4.02 14.25
N SER A 77 -13.44 -4.63 13.52
CA SER A 77 -13.12 -5.37 12.31
C SER A 77 -12.65 -4.39 11.21
N PHE A 78 -11.34 -4.35 10.94
CA PHE A 78 -10.82 -3.55 9.84
C PHE A 78 -10.96 -4.29 8.50
N ASN A 79 -11.87 -3.81 7.64
CA ASN A 79 -12.06 -4.38 6.32
C ASN A 79 -11.02 -3.81 5.33
N ILE A 80 -10.01 -4.63 4.99
CA ILE A 80 -8.93 -4.29 4.04
C ILE A 80 -9.39 -4.30 2.57
N ALA A 81 -10.53 -4.90 2.24
CA ALA A 81 -10.84 -5.33 0.87
C ALA A 81 -10.88 -4.22 -0.19
N HIS A 82 -10.99 -2.95 0.21
CA HIS A 82 -11.09 -1.81 -0.69
C HIS A 82 -9.94 -0.83 -0.46
N ILE A 83 -9.36 -0.35 -1.56
CA ILE A 83 -8.46 0.80 -1.52
C ILE A 83 -9.25 2.00 -1.01
N ASN A 84 -8.72 2.67 0.00
CA ASN A 84 -9.24 3.96 0.42
C ASN A 84 -8.71 5.03 -0.52
N ASP A 85 -9.49 5.38 -1.56
CA ASP A 85 -9.08 6.35 -2.58
C ASP A 85 -8.75 7.73 -2.00
N ILE A 86 -9.44 8.14 -0.93
CA ILE A 86 -9.15 9.40 -0.22
C ILE A 86 -7.74 9.34 0.37
N LEU A 87 -7.41 8.25 1.07
CA LEU A 87 -6.09 8.04 1.64
C LEU A 87 -5.01 7.98 0.55
N LEU A 88 -5.28 7.28 -0.54
CA LEU A 88 -4.35 7.13 -1.66
C LEU A 88 -4.04 8.47 -2.33
N VAL A 89 -5.06 9.32 -2.54
CA VAL A 89 -4.87 10.68 -3.08
C VAL A 89 -4.08 11.56 -2.13
N GLN A 90 -4.40 11.52 -0.83
CA GLN A 90 -3.66 12.28 0.19
C GLN A 90 -2.17 11.92 0.20
N ILE A 91 -1.86 10.61 0.20
CA ILE A 91 -0.49 10.11 0.13
C ILE A 91 0.22 10.63 -1.13
N ARG A 92 -0.43 10.55 -2.29
CA ARG A 92 0.17 11.05 -3.54
C ARG A 92 0.47 12.55 -3.44
N ASP A 93 -0.48 13.34 -2.95
CA ASP A 93 -0.32 14.79 -2.88
C ASP A 93 0.80 15.19 -1.90
N GLU A 94 0.95 14.48 -0.78
CA GLU A 94 2.08 14.63 0.15
C GLU A 94 3.42 14.30 -0.51
N LEU A 95 3.49 13.22 -1.29
CA LEU A 95 4.71 12.84 -2.03
C LEU A 95 5.08 13.88 -3.10
N VAL A 96 4.09 14.37 -3.86
CA VAL A 96 4.30 15.44 -4.85
C VAL A 96 4.79 16.72 -4.17
N HIS A 97 4.18 17.12 -3.06
CA HIS A 97 4.59 18.29 -2.31
C HIS A 97 6.03 18.16 -1.81
N SER A 98 6.37 17.01 -1.22
CA SER A 98 7.71 16.73 -0.69
C SER A 98 8.77 16.77 -1.79
N ALA A 99 8.48 16.18 -2.96
CA ALA A 99 9.40 16.19 -4.10
C ALA A 99 9.67 17.62 -4.61
N ARG A 100 8.63 18.45 -4.72
CA ARG A 100 8.77 19.86 -5.14
C ARG A 100 9.57 20.70 -4.15
N VAL A 101 9.34 20.50 -2.84
CA VAL A 101 10.11 21.19 -1.81
C VAL A 101 11.59 20.80 -1.89
N ALA A 102 11.89 19.51 -2.04
CA ALA A 102 13.27 19.03 -2.17
C ALA A 102 13.99 19.60 -3.41
N GLU A 103 13.30 19.70 -4.54
CA GLU A 103 13.81 20.32 -5.77
C GLU A 103 14.11 21.82 -5.57
N LEU A 104 13.21 22.56 -4.92
CA LEU A 104 13.42 23.98 -4.63
C LEU A 104 14.61 24.21 -3.69
N GLU A 105 14.79 23.36 -2.69
CA GLU A 105 15.93 23.48 -1.77
C GLU A 105 17.26 23.12 -2.44
N SER A 106 17.27 22.15 -3.37
CA SER A 106 18.50 21.82 -4.12
C SER A 106 18.93 22.97 -5.04
N LEU A 107 17.97 23.66 -5.66
CA LEU A 107 18.24 24.82 -6.52
C LEU A 107 18.77 26.04 -5.75
N LYS A 108 18.45 26.19 -4.47
CA LYS A 108 18.97 27.28 -3.62
C LYS A 108 20.42 27.06 -3.16
N GLN A 109 20.91 25.83 -3.27
CA GLN A 109 22.27 25.45 -2.84
C GLN A 109 23.30 25.50 -3.98
N VAL A 110 22.85 25.83 -5.20
CA VAL A 110 23.68 26.06 -6.40
C VAL A 110 23.90 27.57 -6.58
#